data_AF-A0A401I6D0-F1
#
_entry.id   AF-A0A401I6D0-F1
#
_cell.length_a   1.000
_cell.length_b   1.000
_cell.length_c   1.000
_cell.angle_alpha   90.00
_cell.angle_beta   90.00
_cell.angle_gamma   90.00
#
_symmetry.space_group_name_H-M   'P 1'
#
loop_
_entity.id
_entity.type
_entity.pdbx_description
1 polymer ?
#
loop_
_entity_poly.entity_id
_entity_poly.type
_entity_poly.pdbx_seq_one_letter_code
_entity_poly.pdbx_strand_id
1 'polypeptide(L)'
;MAKIYVYPAVFEPNENGVLTVTFPDLPGCITEGDTPAEALAMAQEAMGLHLYGSEKDGDPIPAPSIPSNHLIHDDAADGTFISLVTTNTALISREIQNRYVRKTVTLPHWMNVEAEALGLNFSQTLQAAIREKLQYSLRERLEAEKNAL
;
A
#
# COMPACT_ATOMS: atom_id res chain seq x y z
N MET A 1 4.19 -11.71 -6.71
CA MET A 1 5.50 -11.97 -6.08
C MET A 1 5.68 -10.94 -4.99
N ALA A 2 5.99 -11.34 -3.76
CA ALA A 2 6.21 -10.38 -2.67
C ALA A 2 7.52 -9.64 -2.92
N LYS A 3 7.45 -8.35 -3.28
CA LYS A 3 8.64 -7.49 -3.33
C LYS A 3 8.78 -6.78 -1.99
N ILE A 4 9.84 -7.16 -1.30
CA ILE A 4 10.33 -6.41 -0.15
C ILE A 4 11.25 -5.32 -0.70
N TYR A 5 10.98 -4.08 -0.33
CA TYR A 5 11.81 -2.93 -0.68
C TYR A 5 12.46 -2.39 0.58
N VAL A 6 13.71 -1.97 0.43
CA VAL A 6 14.50 -1.37 1.50
C VAL A 6 15.18 -0.14 0.93
N TYR A 7 14.86 1.03 1.47
CA TYR A 7 15.47 2.30 1.05
C TYR A 7 16.02 3.06 2.24
N PRO A 8 17.13 3.81 2.07
CA PRO A 8 17.54 4.80 3.04
C PRO A 8 16.52 5.95 3.06
N ALA A 9 16.16 6.38 4.26
CA ALA A 9 15.39 7.59 4.49
C ALA A 9 16.16 8.53 5.41
N VAL A 10 16.08 9.82 5.11
CA VAL A 10 16.66 10.91 5.90
C VAL A 10 15.58 11.45 6.82
N PHE A 11 15.86 11.45 8.11
CA PHE A 11 15.00 11.96 9.18
C PHE A 11 15.59 13.29 9.65
N GLU A 12 14.91 14.38 9.34
CA GLU A 12 15.35 15.74 9.64
C GLU A 12 14.37 16.40 10.62
N PRO A 13 14.84 16.86 11.80
CA PRO A 13 13.99 17.60 12.73
C PRO A 13 13.69 19.01 12.23
N ASN A 14 12.45 19.45 12.35
CA ASN A 14 12.06 20.83 12.10
C ASN A 14 12.06 21.68 13.39
N GLU A 15 11.77 22.98 13.25
CA GLU A 15 11.77 23.95 14.36
C GLU A 15 10.81 23.59 15.51
N ASN A 16 9.78 22.77 15.25
CA ASN A 16 8.80 22.32 16.24
C ASN A 16 9.14 20.95 16.85
N GLY A 17 10.26 20.34 16.46
CA GLY A 17 10.69 19.02 16.89
C GLY A 17 10.01 17.85 16.16
N VAL A 18 9.20 18.13 15.13
CA VAL A 18 8.61 17.10 14.26
C VAL A 18 9.67 16.64 13.27
N LEU A 19 9.74 15.33 13.04
CA LEU A 19 10.69 14.74 12.11
C LEU A 19 10.08 14.67 10.71
N THR A 20 10.67 15.40 9.78
CA THR A 20 10.40 15.25 8.35
C THR A 20 11.21 14.08 7.82
N VAL A 21 10.58 13.18 7.08
CA VAL A 21 11.22 12.01 6.49
C VAL A 21 11.17 12.10 4.99
N THR A 22 12.33 11.98 4.35
CA THR A 22 12.47 12.01 2.90
C THR A 22 13.25 10.80 2.40
N PHE A 23 12.97 10.39 1.17
CA PHE A 23 13.65 9.30 0.49
C PHE A 23 14.44 9.83 -0.71
N PRO A 24 15.78 9.91 -0.63
CA PRO A 24 16.59 10.44 -1.73
C PRO A 24 16.39 9.72 -3.07
N ASP A 25 16.15 8.40 -3.01
CA ASP A 25 15.96 7.56 -4.19
C ASP A 25 14.51 7.52 -4.68
N LEU A 26 13.55 8.03 -3.91
CA LEU A 26 12.11 8.03 -4.24
C LEU A 26 11.57 9.47 -4.19
N PRO A 27 11.82 10.27 -5.24
CA PRO A 27 11.44 11.68 -5.25
C PRO A 27 9.93 11.85 -5.05
N GLY A 28 9.55 12.75 -4.13
CA GLY A 28 8.15 12.99 -3.79
C GLY A 28 7.56 12.03 -2.75
N CYS A 29 8.31 11.03 -2.29
CA CYS A 29 7.97 10.27 -1.09
C CYS A 29 8.44 11.06 0.15
N ILE A 30 7.53 11.81 0.76
CA ILE A 30 7.79 12.66 1.92
C ILE A 30 6.69 12.42 2.96
N THR A 31 7.06 12.38 4.23
CA THR A 31 6.12 12.29 5.34
C THR A 31 6.71 12.95 6.58
N GLU A 32 5.94 13.06 7.65
CA GLU A 32 6.39 13.57 8.94
C GLU A 32 5.83 12.74 10.10
N GLY A 33 6.41 12.91 11.29
CA GLY A 33 5.88 12.35 12.54
C GLY A 33 6.47 13.03 13.77
N ASP A 34 5.71 13.07 14.87
CA ASP A 34 6.08 13.83 16.07
C ASP A 34 7.17 13.13 16.88
N THR A 35 7.34 11.83 16.69
CA THR A 35 8.35 11.01 17.37
C THR A 35 9.14 10.16 16.38
N PRO A 36 10.37 9.70 16.72
CA PRO A 36 11.12 8.80 15.85
C PRO A 36 10.35 7.52 15.49
N ALA A 37 9.58 6.98 16.42
CA ALA A 37 8.78 5.77 16.20
C ALA A 37 7.62 6.03 15.23
N GLU A 38 6.92 7.15 15.40
CA GLU A 38 5.84 7.56 14.52
C GLU A 38 6.35 7.92 13.12
N ALA A 39 7.40 8.74 13.04
CA ALA A 39 8.03 9.12 11.78
C ALA A 39 8.49 7.88 10.99
N LEU A 40 9.03 6.86 11.67
CA LEU A 40 9.40 5.59 11.02
C LEU A 40 8.17 4.83 10.51
N ALA A 41 7.11 4.73 11.30
CA ALA A 41 5.87 4.06 10.89
C ALA A 41 5.23 4.77 9.68
N MET A 42 5.15 6.10 9.73
CA MET A 42 4.68 6.93 8.64
C MET A 42 5.55 6.79 7.39
N ALA A 43 6.88 6.70 7.55
CA ALA A 43 7.80 6.49 6.44
C ALA A 43 7.61 5.12 5.77
N GLN A 44 7.36 4.06 6.55
CA GLN A 44 7.05 2.73 6.00
C GLN A 44 5.76 2.73 5.18
N GLU A 45 4.73 3.43 5.65
CA GLU A 45 3.46 3.56 4.94
C GLU A 45 3.61 4.40 3.67
N ALA A 46 4.20 5.59 3.77
CA ALA A 46 4.42 6.49 2.64
C ALA A 46 5.24 5.82 1.53
N MET A 47 6.38 5.20 1.89
CA MET A 47 7.21 4.46 0.93
C MET A 47 6.45 3.30 0.30
N GLY A 48 5.69 2.57 1.10
CA GLY A 48 4.88 1.46 0.63
C GLY A 48 3.82 1.86 -0.38
N LEU A 49 3.09 2.95 -0.12
CA LEU A 49 2.09 3.50 -1.04
C LEU A 49 2.71 4.05 -2.32
N HIS A 50 3.83 4.77 -2.20
CA HIS A 50 4.55 5.33 -3.34
C HIS A 50 5.06 4.23 -4.29
N LEU A 51 5.69 3.20 -3.74
CA LEU A 51 6.17 2.05 -4.51
C LEU A 51 5.02 1.25 -5.12
N TYR A 52 3.94 1.03 -4.37
CA TYR A 52 2.76 0.35 -4.89
C TYR A 52 2.11 1.12 -6.05
N GLY A 53 2.02 2.45 -5.96
CA GLY A 53 1.56 3.30 -7.06
C GLY A 53 2.44 3.15 -8.29
N SER A 54 3.76 3.28 -8.12
CA SER A 54 4.75 3.12 -9.19
C SER A 54 4.63 1.74 -9.88
N GLU A 55 4.43 0.66 -9.10
CA GLU A 55 4.19 -0.69 -9.64
C GLU A 55 2.90 -0.79 -10.47
N LYS A 56 1.84 -0.04 -10.10
CA LYS A 56 0.55 -0.05 -10.81
C LYS A 56 0.57 0.77 -12.08
N ASP A 57 1.26 1.89 -12.05
CA ASP A 57 1.35 2.80 -13.19
C ASP A 57 2.42 2.34 -14.19
N GLY A 58 3.28 1.40 -13.79
CA GLY A 58 4.34 0.84 -14.63
C GLY A 58 5.58 1.72 -14.65
N ASP A 59 5.70 2.63 -13.69
CA ASP A 59 6.82 3.56 -13.57
C ASP A 59 8.09 2.84 -13.12
N PRO A 60 9.27 3.27 -13.60
CA PRO A 60 10.53 2.71 -13.18
C PRO A 60 10.79 3.04 -11.71
N ILE A 61 11.03 2.02 -10.89
CA ILE A 61 11.42 2.17 -9.49
C ILE A 61 12.95 2.24 -9.41
N PRO A 62 13.55 3.36 -8.94
CA PRO A 62 14.99 3.51 -8.81
C PRO A 62 15.60 2.48 -7.85
N ALA A 63 16.85 2.07 -8.06
CA ALA A 63 17.53 1.19 -7.10
C ALA A 63 17.86 1.95 -5.80
N PRO A 64 17.80 1.29 -4.63
CA PRO A 64 18.14 1.93 -3.37
C PRO A 64 19.63 2.26 -3.28
N SER A 65 19.94 3.44 -2.79
CA SER A 65 21.30 3.87 -2.47
C SER A 65 21.80 3.19 -1.19
N ILE A 66 23.13 3.08 -1.07
CA ILE A 66 23.76 2.60 0.17
C ILE A 66 23.68 3.73 1.22
N PRO A 67 23.17 3.45 2.44
CA PRO A 67 23.10 4.46 3.49
C PRO A 67 24.47 5.04 3.79
N SER A 68 24.61 6.36 3.63
CA SER A 68 25.83 7.07 3.97
C SER A 68 25.57 8.58 4.07
N ASN A 69 26.46 9.29 4.76
CA ASN A 69 26.26 10.70 5.10
C ASN A 69 26.11 11.63 3.88
N HIS A 70 26.51 11.21 2.67
CA HIS A 70 26.30 12.01 1.46
C HIS A 70 24.82 12.16 1.07
N LEU A 71 23.93 11.35 1.66
CA LEU A 71 22.49 11.45 1.44
C LEU A 71 21.86 12.59 2.24
N ILE A 72 22.56 13.12 3.24
CA ILE A 72 22.15 14.27 4.02
C ILE A 72 22.69 15.52 3.30
N HIS A 73 21.81 16.48 3.06
CA HIS A 73 22.19 17.78 2.49
C HIS A 73 23.05 18.60 3.47
N ASP A 74 23.93 19.44 2.92
CA ASP A 74 24.92 20.20 3.71
C ASP A 74 24.26 21.20 4.69
N ASP A 75 23.03 21.64 4.40
CA ASP A 75 22.22 22.56 5.20
C ASP A 75 21.22 21.86 6.14
N ALA A 76 21.36 20.54 6.32
CA ALA A 76 20.46 19.78 7.17
C ALA A 76 20.50 20.22 8.64
N ALA A 77 19.34 20.16 9.29
CA ALA A 77 19.23 20.51 10.70
C ALA A 77 20.08 19.61 11.61
N ASP A 78 20.55 20.17 12.73
CA ASP A 78 21.23 19.40 13.76
C ASP A 78 20.33 18.28 14.30
N GLY A 79 20.88 17.06 14.39
CA GLY A 79 20.11 15.89 14.78
C GLY A 79 19.48 15.12 13.61
N THR A 80 19.76 15.52 12.37
CA THR A 80 19.42 14.72 11.19
C THR A 80 20.14 13.38 11.18
N PHE A 81 19.43 12.31 10.83
CA PHE A 81 19.99 10.96 10.75
C PHE A 81 19.39 10.15 9.61
N ILE A 82 20.09 9.08 9.22
CA ILE A 82 19.62 8.14 8.20
C ILE A 82 19.14 6.87 8.89
N SER A 83 18.01 6.34 8.45
CA SER A 83 17.53 5.01 8.83
C SER A 83 17.09 4.22 7.60
N LEU A 84 17.23 2.90 7.68
CA LEU A 84 16.70 2.00 6.66
C LEU A 84 15.22 1.75 6.92
N VAL A 85 14.40 2.05 5.93
CA VAL A 85 12.97 1.79 5.96
C VAL A 85 12.71 0.57 5.09
N THR A 86 11.93 -0.37 5.60
CA THR A 86 11.53 -1.58 4.88
C THR A 86 10.02 -1.62 4.70
N THR A 87 9.57 -2.03 3.52
CA THR A 87 8.15 -2.25 3.23
C THR A 87 7.96 -3.46 2.33
N ASN A 88 6.75 -4.02 2.37
CA ASN A 88 6.34 -5.12 1.51
C ASN A 88 5.09 -4.69 0.74
N THR A 89 5.26 -4.37 -0.55
CA THR A 89 4.15 -3.87 -1.39
C THR A 89 3.07 -4.94 -1.59
N ALA A 90 3.38 -6.23 -1.41
CA ALA A 90 2.36 -7.27 -1.47
C ALA A 90 1.39 -7.23 -0.29
N LEU A 91 1.81 -6.79 0.90
CA LEU A 91 0.89 -6.59 2.03
C LEU A 91 -0.05 -5.41 1.77
N ILE A 92 0.49 -4.33 1.22
CA ILE A 92 -0.30 -3.13 0.85
C ILE A 92 -1.29 -3.46 -0.26
N SER A 93 -0.85 -4.20 -1.28
CA SER A 93 -1.74 -4.72 -2.32
C SER A 93 -2.88 -5.54 -1.72
N ARG A 94 -2.62 -6.41 -0.73
CA ARG A 94 -3.66 -7.21 -0.09
C ARG A 94 -4.67 -6.35 0.67
N GLU A 95 -4.20 -5.38 1.46
CA GLU A 95 -5.09 -4.48 2.21
C GLU A 95 -5.99 -3.67 1.26
N ILE A 96 -5.39 -3.10 0.20
CA ILE A 96 -6.13 -2.31 -0.80
C ILE A 96 -7.08 -3.20 -1.62
N GLN A 97 -6.66 -4.40 -2.04
CA GLN A 97 -7.48 -5.30 -2.86
C GLN A 97 -8.59 -6.00 -2.08
N ASN A 98 -8.43 -6.22 -0.77
CA ASN A 98 -9.43 -6.86 0.07
C ASN A 98 -10.41 -5.86 0.69
N ARG A 99 -10.24 -4.57 0.44
CA ARG A 99 -11.19 -3.56 0.91
C ARG A 99 -12.57 -3.78 0.30
N TYR A 100 -13.56 -4.01 1.14
CA TYR A 100 -14.95 -4.07 0.70
C TYR A 100 -15.41 -2.72 0.15
N VAL A 101 -15.91 -2.73 -1.08
CA VAL A 101 -16.52 -1.55 -1.70
C VAL A 101 -18.02 -1.74 -1.80
N ARG A 102 -18.79 -0.73 -1.37
CA ARG A 102 -20.25 -0.71 -1.55
C ARG A 102 -20.55 -0.36 -3.01
N LYS A 103 -21.50 -1.08 -3.61
CA LYS A 103 -21.98 -0.81 -4.96
C LYS A 103 -23.50 -0.72 -4.95
N THR A 104 -24.03 0.39 -5.45
CA THR A 104 -25.46 0.56 -5.72
C THR A 104 -25.77 -0.13 -7.04
N VAL A 105 -26.76 -1.01 -7.06
CA VAL A 105 -27.19 -1.75 -8.25
C VAL A 105 -28.70 -1.59 -8.43
N THR A 106 -29.16 -1.69 -9.68
CA THR A 106 -30.58 -1.64 -10.03
C THR A 106 -31.03 -3.02 -10.48
N LEU A 107 -32.14 -3.51 -9.92
CA LEU A 107 -32.71 -4.82 -10.22
C LEU A 107 -34.20 -4.67 -10.56
N PRO A 108 -34.76 -5.54 -11.42
CA PRO A 108 -36.20 -5.63 -11.61
C PRO A 108 -36.92 -5.93 -10.27
N HIS A 109 -38.09 -5.35 -10.06
CA HIS A 109 -38.84 -5.51 -8.80
C HIS A 109 -39.13 -6.99 -8.47
N TRP A 110 -39.55 -7.78 -9.45
CA TRP A 110 -39.85 -9.21 -9.27
C TRP A 110 -38.64 -9.98 -8.74
N MET A 111 -37.44 -9.64 -9.20
CA MET A 111 -36.20 -10.31 -8.83
C MET A 111 -35.82 -10.01 -7.37
N ASN A 112 -36.05 -8.77 -6.91
CA ASN A 112 -35.83 -8.42 -5.51
C ASN A 112 -36.76 -9.20 -4.59
N VAL A 113 -38.06 -9.24 -4.93
CA VAL A 113 -39.08 -9.94 -4.13
C VAL A 113 -38.77 -11.44 -4.03
N GLU A 114 -38.45 -12.09 -5.15
CA GLU A 114 -38.11 -13.53 -5.13
C GLU A 114 -36.82 -13.81 -4.36
N ALA A 115 -35.79 -12.97 -4.53
CA ALA A 115 -34.52 -13.13 -3.83
C ALA A 115 -34.67 -12.94 -2.30
N GLU A 116 -35.47 -11.97 -1.86
CA GLU A 116 -35.78 -11.75 -0.45
C GLU A 116 -36.59 -12.90 0.15
N ALA A 117 -37.60 -13.42 -0.58
CA ALA A 117 -38.41 -14.55 -0.13
C ALA A 117 -37.56 -15.82 0.08
N LEU A 118 -36.49 -15.99 -0.70
CA LEU A 118 -35.52 -17.08 -0.57
C LEU A 118 -34.41 -16.78 0.44
N GLY A 119 -34.37 -15.58 1.03
CA GLY A 119 -33.33 -15.17 1.98
C GLY A 119 -31.94 -15.01 1.36
N LEU A 120 -31.86 -14.65 0.08
CA LEU A 120 -30.58 -14.51 -0.62
C LEU A 120 -29.75 -13.34 -0.08
N ASN A 121 -28.45 -13.57 0.08
CA ASN A 121 -27.49 -12.50 0.35
C ASN A 121 -27.04 -11.87 -0.97
N PHE A 122 -27.66 -10.74 -1.34
CA PHE A 122 -27.37 -10.02 -2.59
C PHE A 122 -25.88 -9.73 -2.81
N SER A 123 -25.15 -9.37 -1.75
CA SER A 123 -23.71 -9.09 -1.85
C SER A 123 -22.92 -10.35 -2.20
N GLN A 124 -23.18 -11.46 -1.50
CA GLN A 124 -22.50 -12.73 -1.78
C GLN A 124 -22.88 -13.29 -3.15
N THR A 125 -24.15 -13.22 -3.53
CA THR A 125 -24.64 -13.67 -4.84
C THR A 125 -23.98 -12.87 -5.96
N LEU A 126 -23.93 -11.54 -5.83
CA LEU A 126 -23.26 -10.68 -6.81
C LEU A 126 -21.76 -10.99 -6.90
N GLN A 127 -21.07 -11.13 -5.76
CA GLN A 127 -19.66 -11.49 -5.76
C GLN A 127 -19.41 -12.86 -6.40
N ALA A 128 -20.26 -13.85 -6.17
CA ALA A 128 -20.16 -15.17 -6.78
C ALA A 128 -20.30 -15.09 -8.31
N ALA A 129 -21.33 -14.39 -8.79
CA ALA A 129 -21.55 -14.19 -10.23
C ALA A 129 -20.41 -13.41 -10.91
N ILE A 130 -19.85 -12.40 -10.25
CA ILE A 130 -18.69 -11.65 -10.75
C ILE A 130 -17.46 -12.57 -10.81
N ARG A 131 -17.18 -13.35 -9.75
CA ARG A 131 -16.06 -14.30 -9.70
C ARG A 131 -16.12 -15.31 -10.85
N GLU A 132 -17.31 -15.88 -11.09
CA GLU A 132 -17.56 -16.79 -12.20
C GLU A 132 -17.27 -16.13 -13.56
N LYS A 133 -17.81 -14.91 -13.80
CA LYS A 133 -17.58 -14.18 -15.05
C LYS A 133 -16.12 -13.80 -15.28
N LEU A 134 -15.38 -13.50 -14.22
CA LEU A 134 -13.95 -13.21 -14.30
C LEU A 134 -13.09 -14.48 -14.40
N GLN A 135 -13.68 -15.68 -14.43
CA GLN A 135 -12.98 -16.96 -14.39
C GLN A 135 -12.00 -17.08 -13.22
N TYR A 136 -12.30 -16.41 -12.09
CA TYR A 136 -11.49 -16.50 -10.88
C TYR A 136 -12.23 -17.35 -9.85
N SER A 137 -11.74 -18.55 -9.55
CA SER A 137 -12.14 -19.25 -8.34
C SER A 137 -11.34 -18.75 -7.13
N LEU A 138 -11.97 -18.78 -5.95
CA LEU A 138 -11.31 -18.44 -4.69
C LEU A 138 -10.12 -19.38 -4.42
N ARG A 139 -10.21 -20.64 -4.90
CA ARG A 139 -9.14 -21.64 -4.82
C ARG A 139 -7.97 -21.27 -5.72
N GLU A 140 -8.21 -20.88 -6.96
CA GLU A 140 -7.15 -20.44 -7.89
C GLU A 140 -6.47 -19.16 -7.40
N ARG A 141 -7.19 -18.23 -6.75
CA ARG A 141 -6.56 -17.08 -6.08
C ARG A 141 -5.67 -17.52 -4.91
N LEU A 142 -6.17 -18.38 -4.03
CA LEU A 142 -5.41 -18.88 -2.88
C LEU A 142 -4.20 -19.72 -3.32
N GLU A 143 -4.32 -20.51 -4.38
CA GLU A 143 -3.23 -21.30 -4.95
C GLU A 143 -2.22 -20.44 -5.70
N ALA A 144 -2.66 -19.45 -6.49
CA ALA A 144 -1.78 -18.47 -7.11
C ALA A 144 -1.03 -17.63 -6.07
N GLU A 145 -1.66 -17.29 -4.95
CA GLU A 145 -1.05 -16.56 -3.84
C GLU A 145 -0.08 -17.43 -3.02
N LYS A 146 -0.39 -18.72 -2.82
CA LYS A 146 0.44 -19.66 -2.05
C LYS A 146 1.65 -20.15 -2.84
N ASN A 147 1.54 -20.27 -4.17
CA ASN A 147 2.66 -20.58 -5.06
C ASN A 147 3.50 -19.34 -5.44
N ALA A 148 3.07 -18.14 -5.04
CA ALA A 148 3.82 -16.89 -5.19
C ALA A 148 4.56 -16.46 -3.90
N LEU A 149 4.54 -17.32 -2.86
CA LEU A 149 5.32 -17.28 -1.62
C LEU A 149 6.50 -18.26 -1.74
#